data_AF-A0A4P5WSJ2-F1
#
_entry.id   AF-A0A4P5WSJ2-F1
#
_cell.length_a   1.000
_cell.length_b   1.000
_cell.length_c   1.000
_cell.angle_alpha   90.00
_cell.angle_beta   90.00
_cell.angle_gamma   90.00
#
_symmetry.space_group_name_H-M   'P 1'
#
loop_
_entity.id
_entity.type
_entity.pdbx_description
1 polymer ?
#
loop_
_entity_poly.entity_id
_entity_poly.type
_entity_poly.pdbx_seq_one_letter_code
_entity_poly.pdbx_strand_id
1 'polypeptide(L)'
;MIDSRSETLIRLEQARREFPGKTLVSLAALHRWRLKGVRGVVLETLVVGGARYTSREAIDRFVAAQNAPESAPPQMAAEQRRAKSEAARAALASRGI
;
A
#
# COMPACT_ATOMS: atom_id res chain seq x y z
N MET A 1 -7.84 12.48 -7.79
CA MET A 1 -8.14 11.96 -9.13
C MET A 1 -7.04 12.45 -10.06
N ILE A 2 -6.50 11.59 -10.94
CA ILE A 2 -5.40 11.95 -11.84
C ILE A 2 -5.86 12.93 -12.92
N ASP A 3 -5.13 14.02 -13.10
CA ASP A 3 -5.24 14.90 -14.27
C ASP A 3 -4.20 14.52 -15.33
N SER A 4 -4.68 13.95 -16.45
CA SER A 4 -3.83 13.51 -17.56
C SER A 4 -3.04 14.61 -18.27
N ARG A 5 -3.39 15.89 -18.09
CA ARG A 5 -2.73 17.02 -18.78
C ARG A 5 -1.62 17.66 -17.97
N SER A 6 -1.65 17.52 -16.64
CA SER A 6 -0.72 18.16 -15.72
C SER A 6 0.16 17.17 -14.96
N GLU A 7 -0.30 15.93 -14.75
CA GLU A 7 0.46 14.91 -14.02
C GLU A 7 1.35 14.05 -14.93
N THR A 8 2.43 13.54 -14.35
CA THR A 8 3.42 12.72 -15.07
C THR A 8 2.95 11.27 -15.15
N LEU A 9 2.25 10.92 -16.25
CA LEU A 9 1.72 9.58 -16.46
C LEU A 9 2.82 8.52 -16.69
N ILE A 10 2.69 7.41 -15.99
CA ILE A 10 3.56 6.23 -16.12
C ILE A 10 2.71 4.96 -16.22
N ARG A 11 3.20 3.95 -16.93
CA ARG A 11 2.49 2.67 -16.97
C ARG A 11 2.44 2.05 -15.59
N LEU A 12 1.34 1.37 -15.26
CA LEU A 12 1.18 0.72 -13.96
C LEU A 12 2.32 -0.29 -13.67
N GLU A 13 2.88 -0.93 -14.70
CA GLU A 13 4.03 -1.82 -14.56
C GLU A 13 5.33 -1.09 -14.20
N GLN A 14 5.53 0.13 -14.74
CA GLN A 14 6.70 0.96 -14.44
C GLN A 14 6.62 1.59 -13.05
N ALA A 15 5.40 1.88 -12.59
CA ALA A 15 5.14 2.45 -11.26
C ALA A 15 5.78 1.67 -10.11
N ARG A 16 6.05 0.38 -10.29
CA ARG A 16 6.77 -0.49 -9.33
C ARG A 16 8.11 0.09 -8.84
N ARG A 17 8.76 0.92 -9.67
CA ARG A 17 10.07 1.56 -9.40
C ARG A 17 9.95 2.93 -8.74
N GLU A 18 8.76 3.51 -8.73
CA GLU A 18 8.53 4.88 -8.26
C GLU A 18 8.10 4.93 -6.79
N PHE A 19 7.77 3.78 -6.19
CA PHE A 19 7.49 3.73 -4.76
C PHE A 19 8.80 3.84 -3.96
N PRO A 20 8.79 4.58 -2.85
CA PRO A 20 9.95 4.70 -1.98
C PRO A 20 10.31 3.36 -1.35
N GLY A 21 11.60 3.02 -1.36
CA GLY A 21 12.13 1.79 -0.77
C GLY A 21 13.25 1.17 -1.59
N LYS A 22 13.93 0.18 -1.01
CA LYS A 22 15.04 -0.54 -1.69
C LYS A 22 14.55 -1.60 -2.67
N THR A 23 13.32 -2.09 -2.50
CA THR A 23 12.78 -3.21 -3.28
C THR A 23 11.60 -2.75 -4.12
N LEU A 24 11.52 -3.26 -5.34
CA LEU A 24 10.40 -3.00 -6.23
C LEU A 24 9.10 -3.54 -5.66
N VAL A 25 8.05 -2.72 -5.69
CA VAL A 25 6.71 -3.18 -5.32
C VAL A 25 6.26 -4.27 -6.29
N SER A 26 5.58 -5.31 -5.79
CA SER A 26 5.09 -6.38 -6.67
C SER A 26 3.92 -5.89 -7.53
N LEU A 27 3.84 -6.38 -8.76
CA LEU A 27 2.75 -6.00 -9.68
C LEU A 27 1.38 -6.40 -9.10
N ALA A 28 1.31 -7.56 -8.46
CA ALA A 28 0.10 -8.02 -7.75
C ALA A 28 -0.34 -7.04 -6.65
N ALA A 29 0.60 -6.43 -5.91
CA ALA A 29 0.27 -5.42 -4.91
C ALA A 29 -0.34 -4.17 -5.55
N LEU A 30 0.23 -3.68 -6.67
CA LEU A 30 -0.33 -2.54 -7.39
C LEU A 30 -1.75 -2.81 -7.90
N HIS A 31 -1.99 -3.99 -8.48
CA HIS A 31 -3.33 -4.40 -8.90
C HIS A 31 -4.32 -4.46 -7.74
N ARG A 32 -3.88 -4.98 -6.59
CA ARG A 32 -4.70 -4.99 -5.37
C ARG A 32 -5.00 -3.56 -4.90
N TRP A 33 -4.01 -2.68 -4.85
CA TRP A 33 -4.18 -1.30 -4.39
C TRP A 33 -5.10 -0.48 -5.28
N ARG A 34 -5.08 -0.66 -6.61
CA ARG A 34 -6.05 0.03 -7.48
C ARG A 34 -7.46 -0.55 -7.42
N LEU A 35 -7.62 -1.82 -7.07
CA LEU A 35 -8.92 -2.50 -7.07
C LEU A 35 -9.63 -2.41 -5.72
N LYS A 36 -8.88 -2.59 -4.63
CA LYS A 36 -9.41 -2.68 -3.26
C LYS A 36 -8.78 -1.65 -2.32
N GLY A 37 -7.68 -1.04 -2.72
CA GLY A 37 -6.89 -0.21 -1.82
C GLY A 37 -6.17 -1.01 -0.74
N VAL A 38 -5.64 -0.27 0.22
CA VAL A 38 -5.04 -0.74 1.47
C VAL A 38 -5.31 0.33 2.53
N ARG A 39 -5.74 -0.08 3.73
CA ARG A 39 -6.11 0.85 4.81
C ARG A 39 -7.07 1.96 4.35
N GLY A 40 -8.07 1.61 3.54
CA GLY A 40 -9.07 2.57 3.03
C GLY A 40 -8.59 3.51 1.91
N VAL A 41 -7.32 3.49 1.53
CA VAL A 41 -6.79 4.32 0.43
C VAL A 41 -6.61 3.48 -0.83
N VAL A 42 -7.14 3.97 -1.94
CA VAL A 42 -7.04 3.34 -3.27
C VAL A 42 -5.99 4.05 -4.10
N LEU A 43 -5.17 3.30 -4.83
CA LEU A 43 -4.22 3.88 -5.77
C LEU A 43 -4.97 4.39 -7.01
N GLU A 44 -4.81 5.68 -7.31
CA GLU A 44 -5.45 6.29 -8.47
C GLU A 44 -4.85 5.75 -9.78
N THR A 45 -5.72 5.40 -10.72
CA THR A 45 -5.31 4.93 -12.04
C THR A 45 -6.30 5.42 -13.10
N LEU A 46 -5.83 5.49 -14.35
CA LEU A 46 -6.66 5.77 -15.52
C LEU A 46 -6.31 4.79 -16.65
N VAL A 47 -7.19 4.70 -17.65
CA VAL A 47 -7.00 3.83 -18.82
C VAL A 47 -6.94 4.69 -20.07
N VAL A 48 -5.89 4.52 -20.88
CA VAL A 48 -5.71 5.18 -22.17
C VAL A 48 -5.35 4.11 -23.20
N GLY A 49 -6.14 4.00 -24.27
CA GLY A 49 -5.90 3.03 -25.34
C GLY A 49 -5.81 1.58 -24.85
N GLY A 50 -6.60 1.19 -23.83
CA GLY A 50 -6.59 -0.15 -23.24
C GLY A 50 -5.45 -0.43 -22.26
N ALA A 51 -4.43 0.43 -22.20
CA ALA A 51 -3.36 0.34 -21.22
C ALA A 51 -3.68 1.15 -19.96
N ARG A 52 -3.22 0.66 -18.80
CA ARG A 52 -3.47 1.30 -17.51
C ARG A 52 -2.26 2.10 -17.02
N TYR A 53 -2.54 3.32 -16.59
CA TYR A 53 -1.57 4.28 -16.12
C TYR A 53 -1.88 4.71 -14.69
N THR A 54 -0.84 5.15 -14.00
CA THR A 54 -0.92 5.98 -12.80
C THR A 54 -0.01 7.19 -13.04
N SER A 55 0.18 8.04 -12.05
CA SER A 55 1.09 9.18 -12.13
C SER A 55 2.04 9.17 -10.93
N ARG A 56 3.16 9.88 -11.04
CA ARG A 56 4.09 10.07 -9.92
C ARG A 56 3.39 10.77 -8.76
N GLU A 57 2.60 11.78 -9.10
CA GLU A 57 1.83 12.60 -8.18
C GLU A 57 0.74 11.78 -7.47
N ALA A 58 0.08 10.84 -8.17
CA ALA A 58 -0.85 9.91 -7.53
C ALA A 58 -0.16 8.93 -6.59
N ILE A 59 1.05 8.48 -6.91
CA ILE A 59 1.85 7.65 -6.01
C ILE A 59 2.20 8.43 -4.74
N ASP A 60 2.64 9.68 -4.88
CA ASP A 60 2.94 10.54 -3.73
C ASP A 60 1.71 10.76 -2.85
N ARG A 61 0.55 11.07 -3.44
CA ARG A 61 -0.72 11.19 -2.72
C ARG A 61 -1.09 9.89 -2.00
N PHE A 62 -0.92 8.74 -2.66
CA PHE A 62 -1.21 7.44 -2.09
C PHE A 62 -0.30 7.12 -0.89
N VAL A 63 1.01 7.35 -1.04
CA VAL A 63 1.98 7.13 0.04
C VAL A 63 1.72 8.09 1.20
N ALA A 64 1.45 9.36 0.93
CA ALA A 64 1.10 10.33 1.95
C ALA A 64 -0.17 9.91 2.72
N ALA A 65 -1.22 9.51 2.02
CA ALA A 65 -2.46 9.04 2.64
C ALA A 65 -2.27 7.76 3.46
N GLN A 66 -1.37 6.86 3.07
CA GLN A 66 -1.03 5.65 3.84
C GLN A 66 -0.30 5.93 5.16
N ASN A 67 0.35 7.09 5.26
CA ASN A 67 1.15 7.49 6.41
C ASN A 67 0.60 8.73 7.12
N ALA A 68 -0.57 9.22 6.70
CA ALA A 68 -1.25 10.28 7.40
C ALA A 68 -1.56 9.80 8.83
N PRO A 69 -1.33 10.65 9.86
CA PRO A 69 -1.60 10.28 11.24
C PRO A 69 -3.09 9.94 11.37
N GLU A 70 -3.37 8.67 11.63
CA GLU A 70 -4.72 8.17 11.74
C GLU A 70 -5.38 8.79 12.98
N SER A 71 -6.43 9.58 12.79
CA SER A 71 -7.23 10.10 13.92
C SER A 71 -8.09 8.99 14.56
N ALA A 72 -8.17 7.81 13.94
CA ALA A 72 -8.87 6.68 14.51
C ALA A 72 -7.94 5.88 15.45
N PRO A 73 -8.45 5.43 16.61
CA PRO A 73 -7.67 4.58 17.50
C PRO A 73 -7.23 3.31 16.77
N PRO A 74 -6.01 2.82 17.03
CA PRO A 74 -5.50 1.64 16.34
C PRO A 74 -6.45 0.46 16.54
N GLN A 75 -6.76 -0.28 15.45
CA GLN A 75 -7.65 -1.45 15.47
C GLN A 75 -7.26 -2.52 16.51
N MET A 76 -6.01 -2.52 16.98
CA MET A 76 -5.57 -3.24 18.16
C MET A 76 -4.64 -2.38 19.00
N ALA A 77 -4.93 -2.29 20.29
CA ALA A 77 -4.07 -1.63 21.27
C ALA A 77 -2.66 -2.22 21.23
N ALA A 78 -1.64 -1.40 21.47
CA ALA A 78 -0.24 -1.83 21.42
C ALA A 78 0.03 -3.02 22.36
N GLU A 79 -0.65 -3.04 23.50
CA GLU A 79 -0.61 -4.08 24.50
C GLU A 79 -1.20 -5.41 24.00
N GLN A 80 -2.35 -5.35 23.33
CA GLN A 80 -2.97 -6.53 22.68
C GLN A 80 -2.08 -7.11 21.57
N ARG A 81 -1.34 -6.28 20.84
CA ARG A 81 -0.34 -6.75 19.85
C ARG A 81 0.84 -7.47 20.50
N ARG A 82 1.34 -6.97 21.63
CA ARG A 82 2.43 -7.62 22.39
C ARG A 82 1.99 -8.97 22.95
N ALA A 83 0.84 -9.01 23.63
CA ALA A 83 0.29 -10.25 24.19
C ALA A 83 0.06 -11.32 23.12
N LYS A 84 -0.43 -10.95 21.94
CA LYS A 84 -0.65 -11.90 20.83
C LYS A 84 0.66 -12.41 20.23
N SER A 85 1.70 -11.57 20.16
CA SER A 85 3.05 -11.97 19.74
C SER A 85 3.69 -12.94 20.74
N GLU A 86 3.55 -12.67 22.04
CA GLU A 86 4.05 -13.52 23.12
C GLU A 86 3.32 -14.86 23.17
N ALA A 87 2.00 -14.87 23.06
CA ALA A 87 1.22 -16.10 22.98
C ALA A 87 1.59 -16.94 21.75
N ALA A 88 1.84 -16.31 20.60
CA ALA A 88 2.31 -17.01 19.40
C ALA A 88 3.72 -17.61 19.61
N ARG A 89 4.63 -16.87 20.27
CA ARG A 89 5.97 -17.36 20.61
C ARG A 89 5.93 -18.50 21.63
N ALA A 90 5.08 -18.42 22.65
CA ALA A 90 4.88 -19.47 23.63
C ALA A 90 4.29 -20.74 23.00
N ALA A 91 3.34 -20.59 22.08
CA ALA A 91 2.78 -21.71 21.33
C ALA A 91 3.81 -22.40 20.43
N LEU A 92 4.73 -21.65 19.82
CA LEU A 92 5.87 -22.20 19.06
C LEU A 92 6.86 -22.92 19.98
N ALA A 93 7.25 -22.30 21.10
CA ALA A 93 8.14 -22.90 22.08
C ALA A 93 7.58 -24.21 22.68
N SER A 94 6.27 -24.27 22.95
CA SER A 94 5.60 -25.51 23.41
C SER A 94 5.60 -26.63 22.37
N ARG A 95 5.76 -26.28 21.09
CA ARG A 95 5.87 -27.21 19.96
C ARG A 95 7.31 -27.56 19.60
N GLY A 96 8.30 -27.00 20.30
CA GLY A 96 9.71 -27.32 20.13
C GLY A 96 10.33 -26.83 18.80
N ILE A 97 9.77 -25.78 18.20
CA ILE A 97 10.29 -25.11 16.99
C ILE A 97 10.41 -23.60 17.26
#